data_AF-A0A954NW77-F1
#
_entry.id   AF-A0A954NW77-F1
#
_cell.length_a   1.000
_cell.length_b   1.000
_cell.length_c   1.000
_cell.angle_alpha   90.00
_cell.angle_beta   90.00
_cell.angle_gamma   90.00
#
_symmetry.space_group_name_H-M   'P 1'
#
loop_
_entity.id
_entity.type
_entity.pdbx_description
1 polymer ?
#
loop_
_entity_poly.entity_id
_entity_poly.type
_entity_poly.pdbx_seq_one_letter_code
_entity_poly.pdbx_strand_id
1 'polypeptide(L)'
;MSILAGGHLQRLRSYLKTIFAGDLTQSNEPSQAKDFLYELWLASIFTELGFEVSLAEPDIIISGNGLTDALGIACKFPSSMQQVHPHLSKGYKQIRNQALRGVVAIGLDLLVSRTAFPNGIRFIDFRQGDKHPLDVAQRHANEATEELVSSRTVKYPSEDPADGLLMTLTIGGIFGDPASLLFVTAMTLQCDDSNPIQKDLMRIYEANQMFQRGPED
;
A
#
# COMPACT_ATOMS: atom_id res chain seq x y z
N MET A 1 27.00 -1.74 0.20
CA MET A 1 27.57 -0.77 1.17
C MET A 1 27.23 0.63 0.69
N SER A 2 26.71 1.45 1.61
CA SER A 2 25.88 2.64 1.40
C SER A 2 26.49 3.77 0.55
N ILE A 3 25.77 4.16 -0.51
CA ILE A 3 25.82 5.51 -1.07
C ILE A 3 24.45 6.13 -0.81
N LEU A 4 24.15 6.47 0.44
CA LEU A 4 23.13 7.47 0.72
C LEU A 4 23.71 8.83 0.33
N ALA A 5 23.61 9.18 -0.94
CA ALA A 5 23.91 10.52 -1.44
C ALA A 5 23.18 11.54 -0.56
N GLY A 6 23.84 12.66 -0.21
CA GLY A 6 23.38 13.59 0.85
C GLY A 6 21.94 14.09 0.72
N GLY A 7 21.36 14.07 -0.49
CA GLY A 7 19.96 14.39 -0.74
C GLY A 7 18.96 13.42 -0.08
N HIS A 8 19.25 12.11 -0.04
CA HIS A 8 18.33 11.13 0.55
C HIS A 8 18.20 11.31 2.06
N LEU A 9 19.31 11.59 2.76
CA LEU A 9 19.31 11.84 4.19
C LEU A 9 18.54 13.11 4.56
N GLN A 10 18.64 14.16 3.74
CA GLN A 10 17.90 15.40 3.97
C GLN A 10 16.39 15.19 3.83
N ARG A 11 15.96 14.44 2.81
CA ARG A 11 14.54 14.12 2.62
C ARG A 11 14.00 13.25 3.75
N LEU A 12 14.72 12.20 4.15
CA LEU A 12 14.33 11.35 5.28
C LEU A 12 14.22 12.16 6.59
N ARG A 13 15.16 13.07 6.85
CA ARG A 13 15.07 13.99 8.00
C ARG A 13 13.82 14.85 7.95
N SER A 14 13.46 15.35 6.76
CA SER A 14 12.21 16.09 6.59
C SER A 14 11.00 15.22 6.86
N TYR A 15 10.99 13.96 6.40
CA TYR A 15 9.91 13.02 6.70
C TYR A 15 9.71 12.83 8.19
N LEU A 16 10.79 12.47 8.88
CA LEU A 16 10.77 12.21 10.32
C LEU A 16 10.33 13.44 11.11
N LYS A 17 10.77 14.64 10.72
CA LYS A 17 10.33 15.89 11.36
C LYS A 17 8.82 16.08 11.25
N THR A 18 8.24 15.86 10.07
CA THR A 18 6.79 15.94 9.86
C THR A 18 6.05 14.88 10.69
N ILE A 19 6.54 13.65 10.68
CA ILE A 19 5.94 12.52 11.40
C ILE A 19 5.92 12.79 12.92
N PHE A 20 7.04 13.20 13.50
CA PHE A 20 7.14 13.47 14.94
C PHE A 20 6.37 14.72 15.39
N ALA A 21 6.06 15.64 14.48
CA ALA A 21 5.32 16.85 14.78
C ALA A 21 3.80 16.70 14.62
N GLY A 22 3.32 15.62 13.98
CA GLY A 22 1.90 15.45 13.65
C GLY A 22 1.18 14.38 14.45
N ASP A 23 -0.12 14.24 14.16
CA ASP A 23 -0.98 13.24 14.77
C ASP A 23 -0.81 11.88 14.07
N LEU A 24 -0.37 10.87 14.83
CA LEU A 24 -0.28 9.47 14.41
C LEU A 24 -1.31 8.57 15.10
N THR A 25 -2.25 9.16 15.85
CA THR A 25 -3.35 8.39 16.43
C THR A 25 -4.20 7.78 15.32
N GLN A 26 -4.97 6.76 15.65
CA GLN A 26 -5.95 6.21 14.72
C GLN A 26 -7.16 7.15 14.54
N SER A 27 -7.07 8.45 14.87
CA SER A 27 -8.14 9.39 14.54
C SER A 27 -8.45 9.32 13.04
N ASN A 28 -9.71 9.56 12.67
CA ASN A 28 -10.08 9.62 11.27
C ASN A 28 -9.80 10.99 10.64
N GLU A 29 -9.11 11.86 11.37
CA GLU A 29 -8.71 13.18 10.92
C GLU A 29 -7.52 13.06 9.95
N PRO A 30 -7.55 13.81 8.83
CA PRO A 30 -6.41 13.93 7.94
C PRO A 30 -5.17 14.39 8.70
N SER A 31 -4.02 13.78 8.43
CA SER A 31 -2.76 14.15 9.04
C SER A 31 -1.63 13.89 8.06
N GLN A 32 -0.86 14.95 7.77
CA GLN A 32 0.32 14.83 6.92
C GLN A 32 1.35 13.85 7.51
N ALA A 33 1.40 13.70 8.83
CA ALA A 33 2.25 12.71 9.48
C ALA A 33 1.84 11.27 9.14
N LYS A 34 0.54 10.99 8.97
CA LYS A 34 0.05 9.67 8.54
C LYS A 34 0.39 9.40 7.07
N ASP A 35 0.22 10.39 6.20
CA ASP A 35 0.61 10.29 4.79
C ASP A 35 2.10 9.95 4.66
N PHE A 36 2.94 10.68 5.40
CA PHE A 36 4.39 10.52 5.39
C PHE A 36 4.83 9.18 6.02
N LEU A 37 4.16 8.75 7.09
CA LEU A 37 4.41 7.44 7.68
C LEU A 37 4.03 6.31 6.72
N TYR A 38 2.91 6.46 6.00
CA TYR A 38 2.46 5.50 5.00
C TYR A 38 3.46 5.36 3.84
N GLU A 39 4.00 6.47 3.34
CA GLU A 39 5.08 6.48 2.35
C GLU A 39 6.33 5.73 2.84
N LEU A 40 6.79 6.02 4.07
CA LEU A 40 7.99 5.35 4.63
C LEU A 40 7.77 3.87 4.86
N TRP A 41 6.59 3.48 5.36
CA TRP A 41 6.24 2.08 5.59
C TRP A 41 6.18 1.30 4.27
N LEU A 42 5.57 1.88 3.23
CA LEU A 42 5.52 1.21 1.94
C LEU A 42 6.93 1.10 1.31
N ALA A 43 7.76 2.14 1.46
CA ALA A 43 9.15 2.10 1.04
C ALA A 43 9.97 1.02 1.77
N SER A 44 9.72 0.78 3.06
CA SER A 44 10.40 -0.29 3.80
C SER A 44 9.98 -1.67 3.30
N ILE A 45 8.70 -1.87 3.00
CA ILE A 45 8.21 -3.13 2.41
C ILE A 45 8.94 -3.41 1.08
N PHE A 46 9.00 -2.44 0.17
CA PHE A 46 9.70 -2.66 -1.11
C PHE A 46 11.20 -2.91 -0.92
N THR A 47 11.82 -2.27 0.06
CA THR A 47 13.22 -2.52 0.40
C THR A 47 13.41 -3.97 0.89
N GLU A 48 12.54 -4.45 1.77
CA GLU A 48 12.56 -5.83 2.28
C GLU A 48 12.29 -6.87 1.19
N LEU A 49 11.49 -6.52 0.19
CA LEU A 49 11.25 -7.34 -1.01
C LEU A 49 12.42 -7.31 -2.01
N GLY A 50 13.51 -6.61 -1.72
CA GLY A 50 14.74 -6.60 -2.52
C GLY A 50 14.78 -5.56 -3.63
N PHE A 51 13.84 -4.62 -3.67
CA PHE A 51 13.90 -3.50 -4.61
C PHE A 51 14.90 -2.44 -4.13
N GLU A 52 15.52 -1.76 -5.09
CA GLU A 52 16.17 -0.49 -4.83
C GLU A 52 15.09 0.58 -4.67
N VAL A 53 15.11 1.30 -3.55
CA VAL A 53 14.05 2.26 -3.21
C VAL A 53 14.60 3.66 -3.06
N SER A 54 13.95 4.62 -3.72
CA SER A 54 14.23 6.06 -3.60
C SER A 54 12.96 6.81 -3.20
N LEU A 55 13.06 7.67 -2.20
CA LEU A 55 11.99 8.63 -1.86
C LEU A 55 12.11 9.84 -2.80
N ALA A 56 11.29 9.85 -3.84
CA ALA A 56 11.31 10.78 -4.98
C ALA A 56 9.88 11.00 -5.51
N GLU A 57 9.59 12.12 -6.19
CA GLU A 57 8.27 12.28 -6.84
C GLU A 57 8.05 11.12 -7.85
N PRO A 58 6.90 10.43 -7.88
CA PRO A 58 5.59 10.80 -7.31
C PRO A 58 5.48 10.76 -5.79
N ASP A 59 6.09 9.79 -5.10
CA ASP A 59 6.29 9.72 -3.65
C ASP A 59 7.45 8.72 -3.35
N ILE A 60 7.42 7.58 -4.05
CA ILE A 60 8.47 6.55 -4.08
C ILE A 60 8.81 6.20 -5.54
N ILE A 61 10.07 5.87 -5.82
CA ILE A 61 10.52 5.21 -7.05
C ILE A 61 11.23 3.91 -6.67
N ILE A 62 10.85 2.81 -7.31
CA ILE A 62 11.49 1.50 -7.13
C ILE A 62 12.19 1.04 -8.42
N SER A 63 13.31 0.33 -8.29
CA SER A 63 14.06 -0.27 -9.40
C SER A 63 14.69 -1.61 -9.00
N GLY A 64 15.30 -2.29 -9.96
CA GLY A 64 15.97 -3.57 -9.73
C GLY A 64 14.99 -4.72 -9.50
N ASN A 65 15.47 -5.78 -8.84
CA ASN A 65 14.69 -6.98 -8.50
C ASN A 65 13.92 -7.62 -9.69
N GLY A 66 14.45 -7.51 -10.91
CA GLY A 66 13.82 -8.06 -12.13
C GLY A 66 12.80 -7.15 -12.83
N LEU A 67 12.61 -5.91 -12.38
CA LEU A 67 11.83 -4.91 -13.11
C LEU A 67 12.53 -4.51 -14.40
N THR A 68 11.75 -4.33 -15.47
CA THR A 68 12.27 -3.88 -16.77
C THR A 68 12.65 -2.41 -16.78
N ASP A 69 11.87 -1.56 -16.10
CA ASP A 69 12.17 -0.14 -15.89
C ASP A 69 11.82 0.24 -14.45
N ALA A 70 12.30 1.39 -13.99
CA ALA A 70 11.90 1.97 -12.71
C ALA A 70 10.38 2.24 -12.69
N LEU A 71 9.77 1.99 -11.53
CA LEU A 71 8.34 2.22 -11.29
C LEU A 71 8.14 3.33 -10.26
N GLY A 72 7.32 4.32 -10.62
CA GLY A 72 6.84 5.34 -9.69
C GLY A 72 5.67 4.81 -8.86
N ILE A 73 5.62 5.18 -7.59
CA ILE A 73 4.54 4.81 -6.68
C ILE A 73 4.02 6.08 -6.02
N ALA A 74 2.79 6.46 -6.36
CA ALA A 74 2.10 7.57 -5.72
C ALA A 74 1.33 7.05 -4.49
N CYS A 75 1.75 7.41 -3.29
CA CYS A 75 1.14 6.97 -2.04
C CYS A 75 0.02 7.92 -1.64
N LYS A 76 -1.14 7.37 -1.25
CA LYS A 76 -2.27 8.15 -0.75
C LYS A 76 -2.94 7.43 0.40
N PHE A 77 -3.21 8.16 1.48
CA PHE A 77 -3.81 7.60 2.69
C PHE A 77 -5.15 8.29 2.99
N PRO A 78 -6.18 8.06 2.15
CA PRO A 78 -7.46 8.76 2.28
C PRO A 78 -8.13 8.43 3.61
N SER A 79 -8.67 9.46 4.27
CA SER A 79 -9.42 9.28 5.51
C SER A 79 -10.91 9.02 5.26
N SER A 80 -11.39 9.14 4.02
CA SER A 80 -12.77 8.82 3.62
C SER A 80 -12.91 8.43 2.15
N MET A 81 -14.01 7.74 1.81
CA MET A 81 -14.31 7.33 0.43
C MET A 81 -14.43 8.50 -0.54
N GLN A 82 -14.85 9.67 -0.06
CA GLN A 82 -14.96 10.88 -0.89
C GLN A 82 -13.59 11.40 -1.35
N GLN A 83 -12.52 11.11 -0.60
CA GLN A 83 -11.16 11.55 -0.93
C GLN A 83 -10.45 10.62 -1.91
N VAL A 84 -10.89 9.36 -2.01
CA VAL A 84 -10.23 8.33 -2.83
C VAL A 84 -10.08 8.78 -4.27
N HIS A 85 -11.17 9.18 -4.92
CA HIS A 85 -11.13 9.49 -6.34
C HIS A 85 -10.20 10.68 -6.66
N PRO A 86 -10.30 11.85 -5.97
CA PRO A 86 -9.33 12.93 -6.12
C PRO A 86 -7.88 12.49 -5.87
N HIS A 87 -7.64 11.59 -4.91
CA HIS A 87 -6.32 11.07 -4.59
C HIS A 87 -5.77 10.17 -5.71
N LEU A 88 -6.60 9.28 -6.26
CA LEU A 88 -6.24 8.45 -7.42
C LEU A 88 -5.87 9.31 -8.62
N SER A 89 -6.73 10.25 -9.00
CA SER A 89 -6.52 11.09 -10.19
C SER A 89 -5.28 11.98 -10.02
N LYS A 90 -5.00 12.45 -8.80
CA LYS A 90 -3.74 13.13 -8.46
C LYS A 90 -2.55 12.19 -8.59
N GLY A 91 -2.61 10.98 -8.04
CA GLY A 91 -1.52 10.00 -8.08
C GLY A 91 -1.13 9.62 -9.52
N TYR A 92 -2.10 9.30 -10.36
CA TYR A 92 -1.84 9.02 -11.78
C TYR A 92 -1.23 10.21 -12.51
N LYS A 93 -1.69 11.44 -12.20
CA LYS A 93 -1.09 12.66 -12.76
C LYS A 93 0.37 12.84 -12.32
N GLN A 94 0.71 12.58 -11.05
CA GLN A 94 2.09 12.65 -10.56
C GLN A 94 3.00 11.66 -11.31
N ILE A 95 2.57 10.41 -11.46
CA ILE A 95 3.32 9.36 -12.19
C ILE A 95 3.56 9.78 -13.65
N ARG A 96 2.50 10.20 -14.36
CA ARG A 96 2.60 10.64 -15.76
C ARG A 96 3.53 11.84 -15.94
N ASN A 97 3.47 12.82 -15.03
CA ASN A 97 4.32 14.01 -15.11
C ASN A 97 5.81 13.69 -14.96
N GLN A 98 6.15 12.57 -14.30
CA GLN A 98 7.53 12.08 -14.20
C GLN A 98 7.95 11.18 -15.37
N ALA A 99 7.07 10.97 -16.36
CA ALA A 99 7.27 10.04 -17.46
C ALA A 99 7.63 8.60 -17.00
N LEU A 100 7.12 8.20 -15.83
CA LEU A 100 7.31 6.87 -15.27
C LEU A 100 6.08 5.99 -15.56
N ARG A 101 6.32 4.68 -15.64
CA ARG A 101 5.27 3.69 -15.33
C ARG A 101 5.09 3.64 -13.82
N GLY A 102 3.91 3.30 -13.34
CA GLY A 102 3.72 3.30 -11.89
C GLY A 102 2.38 2.82 -11.41
N VAL A 103 2.28 2.73 -10.09
CA VAL A 103 1.05 2.37 -9.38
C VAL A 103 0.65 3.47 -8.41
N VAL A 104 -0.65 3.63 -8.19
CA VAL A 104 -1.13 4.43 -7.06
C VAL A 104 -1.34 3.47 -5.89
N ALA A 105 -0.69 3.75 -4.77
CA ALA A 105 -0.84 2.97 -3.55
C ALA A 105 -1.86 3.63 -2.61
N ILE A 106 -2.95 2.95 -2.29
CA ILE A 106 -4.01 3.41 -1.38
C ILE A 106 -3.96 2.62 -0.07
N GLY A 107 -3.78 3.31 1.05
CA GLY A 107 -3.97 2.71 2.37
C GLY A 107 -5.45 2.67 2.73
N LEU A 108 -5.96 1.49 3.06
CA LEU A 108 -7.36 1.21 3.33
C LEU A 108 -7.71 1.32 4.82
N ASP A 109 -6.73 1.48 5.69
CA ASP A 109 -6.82 1.37 7.15
C ASP A 109 -7.93 2.27 7.72
N LEU A 110 -7.95 3.55 7.33
CA LEU A 110 -8.97 4.50 7.81
C LEU A 110 -10.34 4.27 7.15
N LEU A 111 -10.37 3.77 5.91
CA LEU A 111 -11.61 3.48 5.19
C LEU A 111 -12.32 2.28 5.82
N VAL A 112 -11.60 1.15 5.94
CA VAL A 112 -12.08 -0.08 6.56
C VAL A 112 -12.40 0.17 8.03
N SER A 113 -11.58 0.94 8.75
CA SER A 113 -11.87 1.24 10.15
C SER A 113 -13.18 2.01 10.35
N ARG A 114 -13.58 2.86 9.40
CA ARG A 114 -14.87 3.57 9.49
C ARG A 114 -16.06 2.68 9.18
N THR A 115 -15.93 1.76 8.23
CA THR A 115 -17.05 0.93 7.75
C THR A 115 -17.21 -0.33 8.59
N ALA A 116 -16.13 -1.05 8.87
CA ALA A 116 -16.14 -2.29 9.62
C ALA A 116 -16.21 -2.08 11.15
N PHE A 117 -15.71 -0.94 11.65
CA PHE A 117 -15.64 -0.65 13.08
C PHE A 117 -16.29 0.70 13.47
N PRO A 118 -17.59 0.91 13.20
CA PRO A 118 -18.25 2.21 13.38
C PRO A 118 -18.29 2.70 14.84
N ASN A 119 -18.17 1.78 15.81
CA ASN A 119 -18.18 2.11 17.25
C ASN A 119 -16.80 2.46 17.81
N GLY A 120 -15.77 2.60 16.97
CA GLY A 120 -14.43 3.01 17.38
C GLY A 120 -13.58 1.91 18.03
N ILE A 121 -14.06 0.66 18.11
CA ILE A 121 -13.25 -0.49 18.51
C ILE A 121 -12.40 -0.90 17.30
N ARG A 122 -11.14 -0.48 17.28
CA ARG A 122 -10.21 -0.70 16.15
C ARG A 122 -9.34 -1.94 16.29
N PHE A 123 -9.69 -2.82 17.23
CA PHE A 123 -9.05 -4.11 17.42
C PHE A 123 -10.02 -5.24 17.15
N ILE A 124 -9.57 -6.24 16.40
CA ILE A 124 -10.34 -7.46 16.14
C ILE A 124 -9.89 -8.53 17.13
N ASP A 125 -10.83 -9.22 17.78
CA ASP A 125 -10.51 -10.48 18.46
C ASP A 125 -10.53 -11.62 17.44
N PHE A 126 -9.37 -11.95 16.88
CA PHE A 126 -9.24 -12.99 15.86
C PHE A 126 -9.49 -14.40 16.39
N ARG A 127 -9.61 -14.57 17.71
CA ARG A 127 -9.99 -15.86 18.32
C ARG A 127 -11.48 -16.16 18.12
N GLN A 128 -12.27 -15.15 17.75
CA GLN A 128 -13.70 -15.30 17.51
C GLN A 128 -13.95 -15.75 16.07
N GLY A 129 -14.62 -16.89 15.90
CA GLY A 129 -15.13 -17.34 14.60
C GLY A 129 -14.19 -18.22 13.77
N ASP A 130 -13.17 -18.84 14.38
CA ASP A 130 -12.29 -19.86 13.78
C ASP A 130 -11.64 -19.46 12.43
N LYS A 131 -11.47 -18.15 12.17
CA LYS A 131 -10.84 -17.65 10.94
C LYS A 131 -9.41 -17.22 11.20
N HIS A 132 -8.51 -17.53 10.28
CA HIS A 132 -7.14 -17.05 10.36
C HIS A 132 -7.11 -15.51 10.23
N PRO A 133 -6.28 -14.78 11.00
CA PRO A 133 -6.18 -13.33 10.94
C PRO A 133 -5.94 -12.77 9.52
N LEU A 134 -5.12 -13.46 8.71
CA LEU A 134 -4.89 -13.10 7.30
C LEU A 134 -6.17 -13.17 6.47
N ASP A 135 -7.02 -14.18 6.67
CA ASP A 135 -8.27 -14.32 5.91
C ASP A 135 -9.23 -13.16 6.23
N VAL A 136 -9.24 -12.72 7.48
CA VAL A 136 -10.04 -11.56 7.92
C VAL A 136 -9.54 -10.28 7.25
N ALA A 137 -8.22 -10.04 7.25
CA ALA A 137 -7.61 -8.88 6.61
C ALA A 137 -7.84 -8.90 5.09
N GLN A 138 -7.59 -10.03 4.43
CA GLN A 138 -7.77 -10.18 2.99
C GLN A 138 -9.22 -9.95 2.57
N ARG A 139 -10.20 -10.49 3.32
CA ARG A 139 -11.62 -10.26 3.04
C ARG A 139 -11.96 -8.78 3.04
N HIS A 140 -11.56 -8.05 4.08
CA HIS A 140 -11.84 -6.61 4.17
C HIS A 140 -11.10 -5.80 3.10
N ALA A 141 -9.87 -6.18 2.76
CA ALA A 141 -9.13 -5.56 1.67
C ALA A 141 -9.84 -5.78 0.32
N ASN A 142 -10.34 -7.00 0.06
CA ASN A 142 -11.07 -7.34 -1.16
C ASN A 142 -12.42 -6.59 -1.25
N GLU A 143 -13.21 -6.58 -0.17
CA GLU A 143 -14.48 -5.83 -0.09
C GLU A 143 -14.27 -4.35 -0.40
N ALA A 144 -13.27 -3.72 0.22
CA ALA A 144 -12.93 -2.32 -0.05
C ALA A 144 -12.41 -2.11 -1.47
N THR A 145 -11.58 -3.01 -1.99
CA THR A 145 -11.08 -2.97 -3.37
C THR A 145 -12.23 -2.99 -4.37
N GLU A 146 -13.18 -3.91 -4.21
CA GLU A 146 -14.34 -4.05 -5.08
C GLU A 146 -15.21 -2.78 -5.05
N GLU A 147 -15.46 -2.22 -3.87
CA GLU A 147 -16.18 -0.95 -3.71
C GLU A 147 -15.46 0.20 -4.44
N LEU A 148 -14.13 0.32 -4.28
CA LEU A 148 -13.33 1.37 -4.90
C LEU A 148 -13.33 1.28 -6.43
N VAL A 149 -13.08 0.09 -6.97
CA VAL A 149 -13.02 -0.15 -8.41
C VAL A 149 -14.39 0.04 -9.05
N SER A 150 -15.44 -0.57 -8.48
CA SER A 150 -16.81 -0.47 -9.02
C SER A 150 -17.34 0.97 -8.95
N SER A 151 -17.15 1.66 -7.82
CA SER A 151 -17.65 3.02 -7.66
C SER A 151 -16.95 4.02 -8.59
N ARG A 152 -15.66 3.81 -8.88
CA ARG A 152 -14.93 4.67 -9.83
C ARG A 152 -15.48 4.52 -11.24
N THR A 153 -15.67 3.30 -11.73
CA THR A 153 -16.20 3.02 -13.07
C THR A 153 -17.61 3.61 -13.25
N VAL A 154 -18.46 3.53 -12.22
CA VAL A 154 -19.83 4.07 -12.28
C VAL A 154 -19.85 5.59 -12.18
N LYS A 155 -19.10 6.19 -11.25
CA LYS A 155 -19.17 7.64 -10.97
C LYS A 155 -18.32 8.48 -11.91
N TYR A 156 -17.26 7.90 -12.49
CA TYR A 156 -16.27 8.60 -13.32
C TYR A 156 -15.95 7.82 -14.59
N PRO A 157 -16.97 7.53 -15.44
CA PRO A 157 -16.82 6.64 -16.60
C PRO A 157 -15.90 7.19 -17.70
N SER A 158 -15.57 8.48 -17.67
CA SER A 158 -14.67 9.13 -18.64
C SER A 158 -13.22 9.17 -18.19
N GLU A 159 -12.90 8.74 -16.97
CA GLU A 159 -11.52 8.68 -16.48
C GLU A 159 -10.89 7.33 -16.77
N ASP A 160 -9.55 7.32 -16.79
CA ASP A 160 -8.78 6.08 -16.93
C ASP A 160 -9.22 5.07 -15.84
N PRO A 161 -9.34 3.78 -16.19
CA PRO A 161 -9.61 2.72 -15.23
C PRO A 161 -8.53 2.71 -14.15
N ALA A 162 -8.87 2.16 -12.98
CA ALA A 162 -7.91 1.97 -11.90
C ALA A 162 -6.94 0.82 -12.21
N ASP A 163 -6.10 1.03 -13.23
CA ASP A 163 -5.08 0.10 -13.68
C ASP A 163 -3.73 0.49 -13.04
N GLY A 164 -3.13 -0.42 -12.28
CA GLY A 164 -2.00 -0.09 -11.41
C GLY A 164 -2.42 0.47 -10.06
N LEU A 165 -3.43 -0.13 -9.42
CA LEU A 165 -3.87 0.25 -8.08
C LEU A 165 -3.36 -0.77 -7.04
N LEU A 166 -2.42 -0.36 -6.20
CA LEU A 166 -1.95 -1.14 -5.06
C LEU A 166 -2.76 -0.74 -3.82
N MET A 167 -3.39 -1.69 -3.16
CA MET A 167 -4.17 -1.46 -1.94
C MET A 167 -3.51 -2.18 -0.79
N THR A 168 -3.41 -1.49 0.34
CA THR A 168 -2.82 -2.04 1.55
C THR A 168 -3.78 -1.85 2.71
N LEU A 169 -3.84 -2.84 3.60
CA LEU A 169 -4.68 -2.80 4.79
C LEU A 169 -3.91 -3.42 5.95
N THR A 170 -3.64 -2.66 7.00
CA THR A 170 -3.10 -3.20 8.24
C THR A 170 -4.19 -3.24 9.31
N ILE A 171 -4.37 -4.41 9.91
CA ILE A 171 -5.33 -4.63 10.99
C ILE A 171 -4.58 -5.13 12.22
N GLY A 172 -4.84 -4.51 13.37
CA GLY A 172 -4.41 -4.97 14.68
C GLY A 172 -5.49 -5.76 15.39
N GLY A 173 -5.10 -6.79 16.14
CA GLY A 173 -6.04 -7.60 16.89
C GLY A 173 -5.37 -8.54 17.89
N ILE A 174 -6.19 -9.32 18.59
CA ILE A 174 -5.74 -10.32 19.57
C ILE A 174 -5.86 -11.70 18.94
N PHE A 175 -4.80 -12.51 19.00
CA PHE A 175 -4.75 -13.87 18.45
C PHE A 175 -4.00 -14.84 19.37
N GLY A 176 -4.30 -16.14 19.21
CA GLY A 176 -3.61 -17.24 19.90
C GLY A 176 -4.10 -17.56 21.32
N ASP A 177 -3.54 -18.63 21.88
CA ASP A 177 -3.65 -19.03 23.29
C ASP A 177 -2.25 -19.45 23.79
N PRO A 178 -1.57 -18.64 24.63
CA PRO A 178 -2.08 -17.43 25.28
C PRO A 178 -2.32 -16.26 24.30
N ALA A 179 -3.26 -15.40 24.67
CA ALA A 179 -3.66 -14.24 23.86
C ALA A 179 -2.51 -13.25 23.69
N SER A 180 -2.25 -12.87 22.45
CA SER A 180 -1.18 -11.92 22.06
C SER A 180 -1.69 -10.88 21.07
N LEU A 181 -1.05 -9.71 21.05
CA LEU A 181 -1.32 -8.69 20.04
C LEU A 181 -0.65 -9.09 18.72
N LEU A 182 -1.42 -9.06 17.64
CA LEU A 182 -0.96 -9.36 16.29
C LEU A 182 -1.39 -8.23 15.33
N PHE A 183 -0.47 -7.83 14.45
CA PHE A 183 -0.78 -6.98 13.32
C PHE A 183 -0.64 -7.79 12.03
N VAL A 184 -1.59 -7.61 11.14
CA VAL A 184 -1.69 -8.33 9.89
C VAL A 184 -1.85 -7.33 8.76
N THR A 185 -1.03 -7.47 7.73
CA THR A 185 -1.10 -6.64 6.54
C THR A 185 -1.57 -7.49 5.36
N ALA A 186 -2.62 -7.03 4.68
CA ALA A 186 -3.01 -7.51 3.37
C ALA A 186 -2.57 -6.50 2.29
N MET A 187 -2.05 -7.00 1.17
CA MET A 187 -1.69 -6.20 0.00
C MET A 187 -2.32 -6.82 -1.24
N THR A 188 -3.08 -6.01 -1.98
CA THR A 188 -3.75 -6.45 -3.22
C THR A 188 -3.37 -5.50 -4.34
N LEU A 189 -3.00 -6.04 -5.50
CA LEU A 189 -2.75 -5.27 -6.70
C LEU A 189 -3.88 -5.49 -7.69
N GLN A 190 -4.50 -4.39 -8.14
CA GLN A 190 -5.43 -4.38 -9.24
C GLN A 190 -4.74 -3.83 -10.49
N CYS A 191 -4.56 -4.70 -11.48
CA CYS A 191 -4.05 -4.38 -12.81
C CYS A 191 -4.83 -5.18 -13.85
N ASP A 192 -4.92 -4.65 -15.07
CA ASP A 192 -5.36 -5.40 -16.24
C ASP A 192 -4.23 -6.31 -16.76
N ASP A 193 -4.57 -7.49 -17.32
CA ASP A 193 -3.59 -8.47 -17.83
C ASP A 193 -2.66 -7.92 -18.93
N SER A 194 -3.08 -6.86 -19.62
CA SER A 194 -2.26 -6.15 -20.59
C SER A 194 -1.24 -5.20 -19.96
N ASN A 195 -1.40 -4.86 -18.67
CA ASN A 195 -0.53 -3.94 -17.97
C ASN A 195 0.89 -4.53 -17.81
N PRO A 196 1.94 -3.85 -18.32
CA PRO A 196 3.30 -4.36 -18.25
C PRO A 196 3.82 -4.52 -16.81
N ILE A 197 3.29 -3.76 -15.84
CA ILE A 197 3.67 -3.88 -14.42
C ILE A 197 3.28 -5.27 -13.89
N GLN A 198 2.09 -5.77 -14.24
CA GLN A 198 1.64 -7.10 -13.82
C GLN A 198 2.58 -8.19 -14.34
N LYS A 199 3.03 -8.08 -15.60
CA LYS A 199 3.97 -9.05 -16.20
C LYS A 199 5.30 -9.10 -15.46
N ASP A 200 5.84 -7.94 -15.10
CA ASP A 200 7.09 -7.90 -14.33
C ASP A 200 6.91 -8.48 -12.92
N LEU A 201 5.84 -8.11 -12.21
CA LEU A 201 5.58 -8.62 -10.86
C LEU A 201 5.32 -10.13 -10.85
N MET A 202 4.61 -10.67 -11.84
CA MET A 202 4.39 -12.12 -11.98
C MET A 202 5.71 -12.85 -12.24
N ARG A 203 6.59 -12.32 -13.10
CA ARG A 203 7.92 -12.88 -13.33
C ARG A 203 8.75 -12.94 -12.03
N ILE A 204 8.71 -11.87 -11.24
CA ILE A 204 9.42 -11.78 -9.96
C ILE A 204 8.85 -12.81 -8.97
N TYR A 205 7.53 -12.90 -8.87
CA TYR A 205 6.85 -13.87 -8.02
C TYR A 205 7.22 -15.32 -8.39
N GLU A 206 7.13 -15.67 -9.67
CA GLU A 206 7.47 -17.01 -10.17
C GLU A 206 8.94 -17.36 -9.90
N ALA A 207 9.87 -16.43 -10.14
CA ALA A 207 11.28 -16.62 -9.83
C ALA A 207 11.48 -16.92 -8.34
N ASN A 208 10.83 -16.16 -7.45
CA ASN A 208 10.92 -16.36 -6.00
C ASN A 208 10.32 -17.70 -5.54
N GLN A 209 9.21 -18.15 -6.15
CA GLN A 209 8.63 -19.46 -5.87
C GLN A 209 9.58 -20.61 -6.27
N MET A 210 10.28 -20.47 -7.40
CA MET A 210 11.28 -21.46 -7.82
C MET A 210 12.44 -21.55 -6.82
N PHE A 211 12.91 -20.42 -6.28
CA PHE A 211 13.95 -20.41 -5.24
C PHE A 211 13.50 -21.06 -3.93
N GLN A 212 12.23 -20.91 -3.54
CA GLN A 212 11.70 -21.47 -2.29
C GLN A 212 11.49 -22.99 -2.33
N ARG A 213 11.33 -23.57 -3.52
CA ARG A 213 11.10 -25.02 -3.67
C ARG A 213 12.38 -25.87 -3.53
N GLY A 214 13.57 -25.26 -3.49
CA GLY A 214 14.84 -25.97 -3.49
C GLY A 214 15.06 -26.78 -4.79
N PRO A 215 16.27 -27.29 -5.06
CA PRO A 215 16.41 -28.33 -6.07
C PRO A 215 15.58 -29.54 -5.63
N GLU A 216 14.65 -29.99 -6.46
CA GLU A 216 13.99 -31.28 -6.27
C GLU A 216 15.10 -32.35 -6.28
N ASP A 217 15.29 -33.02 -5.14
CA ASP A 217 16.12 -34.22 -5.01
C ASP A 217 15.50 -35.42 -5.76
#